data_AF-A0A3M1Y000-F1
#
_entry.id   AF-A0A3M1Y000-F1
#
_cell.length_a   1.000
_cell.length_b   1.000
_cell.length_c   1.000
_cell.angle_alpha   90.00
_cell.angle_beta   90.00
_cell.angle_gamma   90.00
#
_symmetry.space_group_name_H-M   'P 1'
#
loop_
_entity.id
_entity.type
_entity.pdbx_description
1 polymer ?
#
loop_
_entity_poly.entity_id
_entity_poly.type
_entity_poly.pdbx_seq_one_letter_code
_entity_poly.pdbx_strand_id
1 'polypeptide(L)'
;MELEIRLDNTGFPMVWMNSIGAYVQWLPITKIQIEYFLASTNDAIFDQVWYENILVSNARIAPTQIRPSNYWQIFTTNILPREAVRYANWCGRGYTLMMAAEWQQVYYEASNIPYDGSILQEVIKTKDIKERPKTLIERLARALPKAAGEFTLADVMLLRNGIMEYVFEDFDRNTFVGLGLTNPDFVGSFKRPEDPQVLNNPSEGRRMRNYGFRLMYRGN
;
A
#
# COMPACT_ATOMS: atom_id res chain seq x y z
N MET A 1 5.74 21.32 7.53
CA MET A 1 4.37 21.20 6.98
C MET A 1 3.67 20.17 7.83
N GLU A 2 2.57 20.52 8.45
CA GLU A 2 1.82 19.60 9.30
C GLU A 2 0.97 18.68 8.39
N LEU A 3 1.12 17.37 8.55
CA LEU A 3 0.31 16.40 7.80
C LEU A 3 -0.97 16.10 8.57
N GLU A 4 -2.09 16.14 7.87
CA GLU A 4 -3.35 15.65 8.45
C GLU A 4 -3.35 14.12 8.39
N ILE A 5 -3.34 13.48 9.57
CA ILE A 5 -3.23 12.03 9.72
C ILE A 5 -4.48 11.49 10.39
N ARG A 6 -5.00 10.40 9.85
CA ARG A 6 -6.04 9.58 10.47
C ARG A 6 -5.60 8.12 10.53
N LEU A 7 -6.32 7.30 11.29
CA LEU A 7 -6.13 5.86 11.28
C LEU A 7 -7.25 5.17 10.48
N ASP A 8 -6.90 4.08 9.79
CA ASP A 8 -7.88 3.16 9.24
C ASP A 8 -8.51 2.27 10.32
N ASN A 9 -9.48 1.44 9.95
CA ASN A 9 -10.17 0.54 10.89
C ASN A 9 -9.24 -0.52 11.54
N THR A 10 -8.05 -0.76 10.97
CA THR A 10 -7.03 -1.65 11.54
C THR A 10 -6.04 -0.92 12.45
N GLY A 11 -6.06 0.42 12.47
CA GLY A 11 -5.15 1.28 13.23
C GLY A 11 -3.88 1.66 12.46
N PHE A 12 -3.83 1.46 11.15
CA PHE A 12 -2.73 1.93 10.30
C PHE A 12 -2.99 3.39 9.85
N PRO A 13 -1.93 4.21 9.74
CA PRO A 13 -2.07 5.60 9.38
C PRO A 13 -2.45 5.80 7.91
N MET A 14 -3.21 6.86 7.68
CA MET A 14 -3.51 7.43 6.38
C MET A 14 -3.19 8.92 6.42
N VAL A 15 -2.65 9.45 5.34
CA VAL A 15 -2.24 10.85 5.20
C VAL A 15 -3.16 11.55 4.21
N TRP A 16 -3.60 12.77 4.53
CA TRP A 16 -4.34 13.60 3.60
C TRP A 16 -3.45 14.04 2.43
N MET A 17 -3.91 13.81 1.20
CA MET A 17 -3.22 14.22 -0.02
C MET A 17 -4.07 15.30 -0.70
N ASN A 18 -3.54 16.52 -0.78
CA ASN A 18 -4.28 17.67 -1.29
C ASN A 18 -4.59 17.52 -2.77
N SER A 19 -3.70 16.90 -3.53
CA SER A 19 -3.83 16.71 -4.98
C SER A 19 -5.08 15.92 -5.39
N ILE A 20 -5.57 15.03 -4.52
CA ILE A 20 -6.75 14.19 -4.78
C ILE A 20 -7.91 14.42 -3.81
N GLY A 21 -7.75 15.34 -2.85
CA GLY A 21 -8.74 15.65 -1.82
C GLY A 21 -9.19 14.41 -1.03
N ALA A 22 -8.25 13.55 -0.63
CA ALA A 22 -8.56 12.30 0.05
C ALA A 22 -7.45 11.87 0.99
N TYR A 23 -7.78 11.02 1.98
CA TYR A 23 -6.76 10.34 2.76
C TYR A 23 -6.25 9.11 2.00
N VAL A 24 -4.95 8.91 1.98
CA VAL A 24 -4.28 7.77 1.34
C VAL A 24 -3.57 6.95 2.39
N GLN A 25 -3.69 5.63 2.36
CA GLN A 25 -2.96 4.78 3.30
C GLN A 25 -1.44 5.04 3.20
N TRP A 26 -0.81 5.17 4.37
CA TRP A 26 0.62 5.44 4.49
C TRP A 26 1.45 4.38 3.77
N LEU A 27 1.10 3.11 3.93
CA LEU A 27 1.72 1.97 3.26
C LEU A 27 0.73 1.28 2.31
N PRO A 28 1.23 0.52 1.32
CA PRO A 28 0.46 -0.55 0.72
C PRO A 28 -0.09 -1.50 1.80
N ILE A 29 -1.22 -2.17 1.51
CA ILE A 29 -1.86 -3.07 2.46
C ILE A 29 -0.89 -4.13 2.96
N THR A 30 -0.72 -4.18 4.27
CA THR A 30 0.18 -5.12 4.94
C THR A 30 -0.49 -6.47 5.21
N LYS A 31 0.32 -7.51 5.43
CA LYS A 31 -0.18 -8.81 5.89
C LYS A 31 -0.88 -8.71 7.24
N ILE A 32 -0.46 -7.78 8.11
CA ILE A 32 -1.12 -7.51 9.39
C ILE A 32 -2.55 -7.01 9.17
N GLN A 33 -2.74 -6.10 8.21
CA GLN A 33 -4.07 -5.59 7.85
C GLN A 33 -4.97 -6.71 7.28
N ILE A 34 -4.42 -7.61 6.48
CA ILE A 34 -5.16 -8.80 5.99
C ILE A 34 -5.52 -9.75 7.13
N GLU A 35 -4.64 -9.97 8.10
CA GLU A 35 -4.95 -10.81 9.26
C GLU A 35 -6.14 -10.26 10.06
N TYR A 36 -6.26 -8.93 10.22
CA TYR A 36 -7.45 -8.31 10.83
C TYR A 36 -8.71 -8.53 9.98
N PHE A 37 -8.60 -8.44 8.67
CA PHE A 37 -9.69 -8.71 7.75
C PHE A 37 -10.15 -10.18 7.84
N LEU A 38 -9.23 -11.13 7.76
CA LEU A 38 -9.52 -12.57 7.88
C LEU A 38 -10.18 -12.93 9.21
N ALA A 39 -9.77 -12.27 10.30
CA ALA A 39 -10.32 -12.51 11.63
C ALA A 39 -11.76 -11.97 11.82
N SER A 40 -12.26 -11.13 10.91
CA SER A 40 -13.53 -10.42 11.09
C SER A 40 -14.49 -10.52 9.90
N THR A 41 -14.02 -10.99 8.75
CA THR A 41 -14.86 -11.20 7.57
C THR A 41 -15.66 -12.51 7.69
N ASN A 42 -16.87 -12.51 7.11
CA ASN A 42 -17.70 -13.71 6.95
C ASN A 42 -17.66 -14.26 5.51
N ASP A 43 -16.83 -13.67 4.65
CA ASP A 43 -16.72 -14.07 3.25
C ASP A 43 -15.84 -15.32 3.12
N ALA A 44 -16.48 -16.46 2.85
CA ALA A 44 -15.87 -17.78 2.82
C ALA A 44 -14.75 -17.96 1.78
N ILE A 45 -14.62 -17.04 0.80
CA ILE A 45 -13.50 -17.08 -0.16
C ILE A 45 -12.17 -16.70 0.51
N PHE A 46 -12.23 -15.94 1.60
CA PHE A 46 -11.06 -15.51 2.36
C PHE A 46 -10.80 -16.44 3.54
N ASP A 47 -10.43 -17.67 3.21
CA ASP A 47 -10.11 -18.72 4.18
C ASP A 47 -8.58 -18.90 4.38
N GLN A 48 -8.21 -19.92 5.14
CA GLN A 48 -6.81 -20.28 5.36
C GLN A 48 -6.10 -20.67 4.06
N VAL A 49 -6.77 -21.41 3.17
CA VAL A 49 -6.17 -21.87 1.90
C VAL A 49 -5.87 -20.67 1.00
N TRP A 50 -6.78 -19.71 0.94
CA TRP A 50 -6.55 -18.44 0.26
C TRP A 50 -5.34 -17.70 0.84
N TYR A 51 -5.23 -17.63 2.17
CA TYR A 51 -4.13 -16.94 2.83
C TYR A 51 -2.78 -17.65 2.57
N GLU A 52 -2.74 -18.98 2.62
CA GLU A 52 -1.55 -19.75 2.29
C GLU A 52 -1.11 -19.52 0.84
N ASN A 53 -2.07 -19.49 -0.10
CA ASN A 53 -1.80 -19.23 -1.52
C ASN A 53 -1.18 -17.85 -1.78
N ILE A 54 -1.59 -16.81 -1.06
CA ILE A 54 -0.94 -15.49 -1.20
C ILE A 54 0.49 -15.49 -0.64
N LEU A 55 0.77 -16.30 0.39
CA LEU A 55 2.07 -16.38 1.04
C LEU A 55 3.13 -17.15 0.25
N VAL A 56 2.73 -18.07 -0.66
CA VAL A 56 3.67 -18.90 -1.45
C VAL A 56 4.75 -18.06 -2.15
N SER A 57 4.36 -16.92 -2.73
CA SER A 57 5.26 -16.09 -3.54
C SER A 57 5.95 -14.96 -2.77
N ASN A 58 5.42 -14.63 -1.59
CA ASN A 58 5.87 -13.53 -0.75
C ASN A 58 5.60 -13.87 0.73
N ALA A 59 6.48 -14.70 1.30
CA ALA A 59 6.33 -15.23 2.66
C ALA A 59 6.17 -14.13 3.71
N ARG A 60 5.52 -14.48 4.82
CA ARG A 60 5.34 -13.57 5.96
C ARG A 60 6.64 -13.42 6.74
N ILE A 61 6.95 -12.19 7.16
CA ILE A 61 8.02 -11.91 8.13
C ILE A 61 7.49 -11.22 9.37
N ALA A 62 8.12 -11.48 10.52
CA ALA A 62 7.83 -10.72 11.74
C ALA A 62 8.41 -9.29 11.64
N PRO A 63 7.80 -8.27 12.27
CA PRO A 63 8.34 -6.91 12.29
C PRO A 63 9.80 -6.80 12.77
N THR A 64 10.20 -7.68 13.69
CA THR A 64 11.59 -7.74 14.21
C THR A 64 12.61 -8.28 13.20
N GLN A 65 12.15 -8.92 12.13
CA GLN A 65 12.97 -9.52 11.08
C GLN A 65 13.02 -8.66 9.80
N ILE A 66 12.39 -7.48 9.81
CA ILE A 66 12.43 -6.53 8.69
C ILE A 66 13.87 -6.05 8.49
N ARG A 67 14.34 -6.16 7.25
CA ARG A 67 15.66 -5.80 6.76
C ARG A 67 15.53 -5.13 5.38
N PRO A 68 16.54 -4.36 4.92
CA PRO A 68 16.54 -3.79 3.59
C PRO A 68 16.31 -4.82 2.46
N SER A 69 16.79 -6.05 2.64
CA SER A 69 16.68 -7.13 1.66
C SER A 69 15.37 -7.92 1.71
N ASN A 70 14.40 -7.55 2.56
CA ASN A 70 13.15 -8.30 2.67
C ASN A 70 11.93 -7.46 3.09
N TYR A 71 12.02 -6.14 3.25
CA TYR A 71 10.91 -5.35 3.81
C TYR A 71 9.62 -5.44 2.99
N TRP A 72 9.69 -5.68 1.67
CA TRP A 72 8.52 -5.90 0.83
C TRP A 72 7.69 -7.13 1.24
N GLN A 73 8.28 -8.05 2.02
CA GLN A 73 7.61 -9.22 2.58
C GLN A 73 6.58 -8.86 3.67
N ILE A 74 6.48 -7.60 4.10
CA ILE A 74 5.38 -7.17 4.97
C ILE A 74 4.08 -6.89 4.20
N PHE A 75 4.16 -6.62 2.89
CA PHE A 75 3.00 -6.27 2.09
C PHE A 75 2.23 -7.50 1.62
N THR A 76 0.94 -7.32 1.44
CA THR A 76 0.07 -8.29 0.79
C THR A 76 0.24 -8.12 -0.70
N THR A 77 0.85 -9.13 -1.33
CA THR A 77 0.97 -9.22 -2.79
C THR A 77 0.28 -10.48 -3.28
N ASN A 78 0.36 -10.76 -4.59
CA ASN A 78 -0.27 -11.93 -5.20
C ASN A 78 -1.80 -11.91 -5.08
N ILE A 79 -2.40 -10.73 -4.94
CA ILE A 79 -3.84 -10.53 -4.81
C ILE A 79 -4.50 -10.32 -6.19
N LEU A 80 -5.80 -10.58 -6.30
CA LEU A 80 -6.61 -10.19 -7.46
C LEU A 80 -7.25 -8.81 -7.24
N PRO A 81 -7.51 -8.02 -8.29
CA PRO A 81 -8.20 -6.73 -8.16
C PRO A 81 -9.55 -6.84 -7.43
N ARG A 82 -10.36 -7.85 -7.76
CA ARG A 82 -11.64 -8.11 -7.09
C ARG A 82 -11.51 -8.39 -5.59
N GLU A 83 -10.40 -8.97 -5.15
CA GLU A 83 -10.14 -9.23 -3.73
C GLU A 83 -9.74 -7.95 -3.01
N ALA A 84 -8.97 -7.07 -3.67
CA ALA A 84 -8.67 -5.73 -3.17
C ALA A 84 -9.95 -4.88 -3.01
N VAL A 85 -10.88 -4.95 -3.98
CA VAL A 85 -12.19 -4.28 -3.88
C VAL A 85 -13.02 -4.82 -2.72
N ARG A 86 -13.04 -6.14 -2.51
CA ARG A 86 -13.73 -6.74 -1.35
C ARG A 86 -13.12 -6.30 -0.02
N TYR A 87 -11.79 -6.20 0.05
CA TYR A 87 -11.11 -5.65 1.23
C TYR A 87 -11.50 -4.17 1.45
N ALA A 88 -11.54 -3.35 0.39
CA ALA A 88 -12.00 -1.96 0.49
C ALA A 88 -13.43 -1.85 1.02
N ASN A 89 -14.34 -2.70 0.53
CA ASN A 89 -15.72 -2.76 1.01
C ASN A 89 -15.81 -3.14 2.49
N TRP A 90 -14.94 -4.04 2.96
CA TRP A 90 -14.85 -4.40 4.39
C TRP A 90 -14.34 -3.24 5.25
N CYS A 91 -13.41 -2.41 4.75
CA CYS A 91 -12.99 -1.18 5.45
C CYS A 91 -14.15 -0.20 5.63
N GLY A 92 -15.16 -0.25 4.77
CA GLY A 92 -16.42 0.48 4.89
C GLY A 92 -16.63 1.53 3.81
N ARG A 93 -17.75 2.25 3.90
CA ARG A 93 -18.11 3.28 2.92
C ARG A 93 -17.04 4.37 2.85
N GLY A 94 -16.67 4.75 1.63
CA GLY A 94 -15.67 5.79 1.34
C GLY A 94 -14.27 5.25 1.05
N TYR A 95 -13.99 3.99 1.40
CA TYR A 95 -12.75 3.32 1.01
C TYR A 95 -12.83 2.79 -0.43
N THR A 96 -11.79 3.05 -1.22
CA THR A 96 -11.67 2.53 -2.59
C THR A 96 -10.21 2.45 -3.01
N LEU A 97 -9.92 1.69 -4.06
CA LEU A 97 -8.67 1.82 -4.79
C LEU A 97 -8.66 3.17 -5.54
N MET A 98 -7.47 3.71 -5.78
CA MET A 98 -7.27 4.91 -6.58
C MET A 98 -7.46 4.64 -8.07
N MET A 99 -7.82 5.67 -8.83
CA MET A 99 -7.61 5.77 -10.27
C MET A 99 -6.12 5.93 -10.58
N ALA A 100 -5.69 5.53 -11.78
CA ALA A 100 -4.30 5.70 -12.23
C ALA A 100 -3.83 7.16 -12.13
N ALA A 101 -4.67 8.12 -12.53
CA ALA A 101 -4.38 9.55 -12.44
C ALA A 101 -4.23 10.02 -10.99
N GLU A 102 -5.06 9.53 -10.06
CA GLU A 102 -4.98 9.87 -8.63
C GLU A 102 -3.70 9.32 -8.01
N TRP A 103 -3.31 8.09 -8.35
CA TRP A 103 -2.06 7.49 -7.88
C TRP A 103 -0.85 8.32 -8.33
N GLN A 104 -0.84 8.77 -9.59
CA GLN A 104 0.23 9.63 -10.12
C GLN A 104 0.27 10.99 -9.41
N GLN A 105 -0.89 11.61 -9.16
CA GLN A 105 -0.99 12.86 -8.41
C GLN A 105 -0.43 12.72 -6.99
N VAL A 106 -0.79 11.65 -6.28
CA VAL A 106 -0.24 11.30 -4.96
C VAL A 106 1.27 11.09 -5.03
N TYR A 107 1.76 10.38 -6.04
CA TYR A 107 3.19 10.17 -6.25
C TYR A 107 3.96 11.49 -6.42
N TYR A 108 3.46 12.41 -7.25
CA TYR A 108 4.13 13.68 -7.48
C TYR A 108 4.05 14.61 -6.28
N GLU A 109 2.90 14.69 -5.58
CA GLU A 109 2.79 15.47 -4.34
C GLU A 109 3.77 14.93 -3.30
N ALA A 110 3.76 13.62 -3.03
CA ALA A 110 4.66 13.00 -2.06
C ALA A 110 6.14 13.10 -2.47
N SER A 111 6.45 13.12 -3.76
CA SER A 111 7.82 13.28 -4.25
C SER A 111 8.36 14.70 -4.07
N ASN A 112 7.51 15.69 -3.86
CA ASN A 112 7.90 17.09 -3.65
C ASN A 112 7.94 17.49 -2.17
N ILE A 113 7.68 16.56 -1.26
CA ILE A 113 7.70 16.80 0.19
C ILE A 113 8.98 16.19 0.76
N PRO A 114 9.98 17.00 1.14
CA PRO A 114 11.19 16.50 1.77
C PRO A 114 10.88 15.76 3.08
N TYR A 115 11.62 14.69 3.34
CA TYR A 115 11.50 13.94 4.58
C TYR A 115 12.74 14.16 5.46
N ASP A 116 12.53 14.74 6.63
CA ASP A 116 13.55 15.02 7.65
C ASP A 116 13.44 14.10 8.89
N GLY A 117 12.50 13.14 8.88
CA GLY A 117 12.20 12.26 10.01
C GLY A 117 11.13 12.79 10.97
N SER A 118 10.81 14.09 10.95
CA SER A 118 9.75 14.65 11.80
C SER A 118 8.37 14.09 11.42
N ILE A 119 8.12 13.93 10.12
CA ILE A 119 6.91 13.31 9.59
C ILE A 119 6.67 11.91 10.18
N LEU A 120 7.70 11.08 10.28
CA LEU A 120 7.56 9.76 10.90
C LEU A 120 7.21 9.87 12.38
N GLN A 121 7.78 10.86 13.09
CA GLN A 121 7.43 11.13 14.47
C GLN A 121 5.96 11.54 14.62
N GLU A 122 5.42 12.34 13.71
CA GLU A 122 3.99 12.69 13.68
C GLU A 122 3.12 11.45 13.45
N VAL A 123 3.48 10.59 12.49
CA VAL A 123 2.78 9.34 12.21
C VAL A 123 2.76 8.39 13.41
N ILE A 124 3.90 8.15 14.06
CA ILE A 124 3.97 7.21 15.19
C ILE A 124 3.42 7.78 16.50
N LYS A 125 3.27 9.11 16.61
CA LYS A 125 2.65 9.80 17.74
C LYS A 125 1.16 10.11 17.50
N THR A 126 0.63 9.72 16.35
CA THR A 126 -0.80 9.86 16.05
C THR A 126 -1.60 9.20 17.17
N LYS A 127 -2.56 9.95 17.71
CA LYS A 127 -3.41 9.49 18.80
C LYS A 127 -4.07 8.16 18.41
N ASP A 128 -4.15 7.24 19.37
CA ASP A 128 -4.81 5.93 19.24
C ASP A 128 -4.12 4.94 18.28
N ILE A 129 -2.90 5.23 17.79
CA ILE A 129 -2.14 4.26 16.99
C ILE A 129 -1.82 3.02 17.85
N LYS A 130 -2.13 1.85 17.32
CA LYS A 130 -1.87 0.57 18.01
C LYS A 130 -0.38 0.24 17.95
N GLU A 131 0.11 -0.47 18.96
CA GLU A 131 1.54 -0.83 19.08
C GLU A 131 2.05 -1.66 17.89
N ARG A 132 1.19 -2.51 17.32
CA ARG A 132 1.54 -3.40 16.21
C ARG A 132 1.83 -2.64 14.89
N PRO A 133 0.92 -1.78 14.38
CA PRO A 133 1.24 -0.84 13.29
C PRO A 133 2.46 0.03 13.57
N LYS A 134 2.55 0.61 14.77
CA LYS A 134 3.67 1.47 15.18
C LYS A 134 5.02 0.76 15.07
N THR A 135 5.15 -0.41 15.69
CA THR A 135 6.37 -1.22 15.61
C THR A 135 6.75 -1.56 14.17
N LEU A 136 5.77 -1.92 13.32
CA LEU A 136 6.03 -2.24 11.91
C LEU A 136 6.58 -1.00 11.18
N ILE A 137 5.96 0.16 11.35
CA ILE A 137 6.35 1.41 10.67
C ILE A 137 7.74 1.85 11.10
N GLU A 138 8.05 1.81 12.40
CA GLU A 138 9.38 2.15 12.91
C GLU A 138 10.48 1.21 12.37
N ARG A 139 10.19 -0.09 12.31
CA ARG A 139 11.13 -1.09 11.78
C ARG A 139 11.33 -0.95 10.29
N LEU A 140 10.25 -0.69 9.56
CA LEU A 140 10.28 -0.43 8.12
C LEU A 140 11.12 0.80 7.82
N ALA A 141 10.87 1.93 8.49
CA ALA A 141 11.61 3.17 8.25
C ALA A 141 13.13 3.03 8.41
N ARG A 142 13.59 2.15 9.30
CA ARG A 142 15.02 1.82 9.49
C ARG A 142 15.58 0.93 8.39
N ALA A 143 14.73 0.15 7.72
CA ALA A 143 15.10 -0.79 6.68
C ALA A 143 14.99 -0.20 5.27
N LEU A 144 14.36 0.97 5.09
CA LEU A 144 14.24 1.59 3.78
C LEU A 144 15.61 1.91 3.19
N PRO A 145 15.84 1.61 1.90
CA PRO A 145 17.06 2.00 1.22
C PRO A 145 17.14 3.52 1.16
N LYS A 146 18.26 4.09 1.60
CA LYS A 146 18.55 5.51 1.40
C LYS A 146 19.10 5.66 -0.02
N ALA A 147 18.27 6.08 -0.95
CA ALA A 147 18.70 6.35 -2.32
C ALA A 147 19.72 7.50 -2.35
N ALA A 148 20.56 7.53 -3.38
CA ALA A 148 21.39 8.68 -3.68
C ALA A 148 20.47 9.80 -4.20
N GLY A 149 20.15 10.77 -3.35
CA GLY A 149 19.24 11.87 -3.67
C GLY A 149 18.46 12.36 -2.45
N GLU A 150 17.53 13.27 -2.70
CA GLU A 150 16.61 13.74 -1.66
C GLU A 150 15.64 12.63 -1.27
N PHE A 151 15.58 12.34 0.02
CA PHE A 151 14.63 11.40 0.60
C PHE A 151 13.35 12.16 0.95
N THR A 152 12.22 11.65 0.48
CA THR A 152 10.95 12.36 0.41
C THR A 152 9.82 11.55 1.03
N LEU A 153 8.63 12.14 1.13
CA LEU A 153 7.43 11.45 1.59
C LEU A 153 7.11 10.21 0.71
N ALA A 154 7.37 10.29 -0.60
CA ALA A 154 7.15 9.16 -1.51
C ALA A 154 7.99 7.92 -1.15
N ASP A 155 9.19 8.11 -0.60
CA ASP A 155 10.08 7.01 -0.19
C ASP A 155 9.56 6.31 1.07
N VAL A 156 9.07 7.08 2.06
CA VAL A 156 8.54 6.50 3.31
C VAL A 156 7.12 5.95 3.18
N MET A 157 6.35 6.44 2.20
CA MET A 157 5.07 5.85 1.79
C MET A 157 5.23 4.68 0.82
N LEU A 158 6.48 4.33 0.45
CA LEU A 158 6.83 3.28 -0.51
C LEU A 158 6.10 3.38 -1.85
N LEU A 159 5.87 4.61 -2.30
CA LEU A 159 5.54 4.87 -3.70
C LEU A 159 6.79 4.69 -4.58
N ARG A 160 7.98 4.82 -3.98
CA ARG A 160 9.29 4.41 -4.53
C ARG A 160 9.87 3.23 -3.78
N ASN A 161 10.53 2.33 -4.51
CA ASN A 161 11.06 1.06 -3.99
C ASN A 161 10.00 0.19 -3.29
N GLY A 162 8.73 0.32 -3.67
CA GLY A 162 7.62 -0.43 -3.09
C GLY A 162 7.31 -1.73 -3.84
N ILE A 163 6.02 -1.98 -3.96
CA ILE A 163 5.42 -3.04 -4.79
C ILE A 163 4.69 -2.40 -5.98
N MET A 164 4.23 -3.21 -6.95
CA MET A 164 3.22 -2.73 -7.89
C MET A 164 1.88 -2.70 -7.17
N GLU A 165 1.07 -1.70 -7.47
CA GLU A 165 -0.26 -1.51 -6.92
C GLU A 165 -1.30 -1.60 -8.04
N TYR A 166 -2.37 -2.36 -7.81
CA TYR A 166 -3.56 -2.25 -8.66
C TYR A 166 -4.21 -0.88 -8.45
N VAL A 167 -4.53 -0.23 -9.55
CA VAL A 167 -5.32 1.00 -9.62
C VAL A 167 -6.37 0.84 -10.70
N PHE A 168 -7.47 1.57 -10.58
CA PHE A 168 -8.46 1.63 -11.64
C PHE A 168 -7.90 2.41 -12.83
N GLU A 169 -8.06 1.84 -14.02
CA GLU A 169 -7.93 2.58 -15.27
C GLU A 169 -9.26 3.25 -15.61
N ASP A 170 -10.35 2.47 -15.56
CA ASP A 170 -11.72 2.91 -15.75
C ASP A 170 -12.60 2.27 -14.67
N PHE A 171 -13.17 3.11 -13.80
CA PHE A 171 -14.01 2.67 -12.69
C PHE A 171 -15.33 2.04 -13.17
N ASP A 172 -15.96 2.62 -14.19
CA ASP A 172 -17.25 2.18 -14.70
C ASP A 172 -17.14 0.83 -15.42
N ARG A 173 -16.00 0.59 -16.06
CA ARG A 173 -15.69 -0.69 -16.73
C ARG A 173 -15.00 -1.69 -15.81
N ASN A 174 -14.69 -1.30 -14.57
CA ASN A 174 -13.95 -2.11 -13.61
C ASN A 174 -12.65 -2.68 -14.22
N THR A 175 -11.91 -1.84 -14.97
CA THR A 175 -10.61 -2.21 -15.54
C THR A 175 -9.48 -1.70 -14.67
N PHE A 176 -8.43 -2.50 -14.56
CA PHE A 176 -7.28 -2.24 -13.71
C PHE A 176 -5.97 -2.22 -14.50
N VAL A 177 -5.05 -1.38 -14.04
CA VAL A 177 -3.66 -1.36 -14.46
C VAL A 177 -2.75 -1.44 -13.24
N GLY A 178 -1.46 -1.70 -13.46
CA GLY A 178 -0.44 -1.66 -12.43
C GLY A 178 0.36 -0.36 -12.45
N LEU A 179 0.50 0.29 -11.29
CA LEU A 179 1.43 1.40 -11.08
C LEU A 179 2.32 1.14 -9.87
N GLY A 180 3.56 1.62 -9.94
CA GLY A 180 4.51 1.49 -8.84
C GLY A 180 5.96 1.51 -9.30
N LEU A 181 6.82 2.08 -8.47
CA LEU A 181 8.27 1.97 -8.60
C LEU A 181 8.76 0.86 -7.68
N THR A 182 8.82 -0.37 -8.19
CA THR A 182 9.16 -1.55 -7.39
C THR A 182 10.62 -1.56 -6.96
N ASN A 183 10.89 -2.17 -5.81
CA ASN A 183 12.26 -2.54 -5.45
C ASN A 183 12.86 -3.50 -6.51
N PRO A 184 14.03 -3.19 -7.10
CA PRO A 184 14.71 -4.06 -8.07
C PRO A 184 15.00 -5.46 -7.55
N ASP A 185 15.33 -5.59 -6.26
CA ASP A 185 15.60 -6.89 -5.63
C ASP A 185 14.35 -7.78 -5.60
N PHE A 186 13.16 -7.20 -5.78
CA PHE A 186 11.90 -7.92 -5.81
C PHE A 186 11.44 -8.31 -7.22
N VAL A 187 11.53 -7.41 -8.21
CA VAL A 187 10.91 -7.58 -9.55
C VAL A 187 11.90 -7.43 -10.71
N GLY A 188 13.14 -7.03 -10.45
CA GLY A 188 14.23 -6.97 -11.44
C GLY A 188 14.14 -5.86 -12.48
N SER A 189 13.03 -5.10 -12.57
CA SER A 189 12.89 -3.98 -13.49
C SER A 189 12.15 -2.80 -12.87
N PHE A 190 12.59 -1.59 -13.20
CA PHE A 190 11.90 -0.35 -12.85
C PHE A 190 10.88 0.00 -13.91
N LYS A 191 9.68 0.39 -13.49
CA LYS A 191 8.69 1.04 -14.35
C LYS A 191 8.54 2.49 -13.94
N ARG A 192 8.34 3.36 -14.92
CA ARG A 192 8.11 4.78 -14.64
C ARG A 192 6.71 4.98 -14.05
N PRO A 193 6.51 5.93 -13.12
CA PRO A 193 5.18 6.31 -12.60
C PRO A 193 4.17 6.64 -13.72
N GLU A 194 4.66 7.11 -14.86
CA GLU A 194 3.86 7.52 -16.01
C GLU A 194 3.46 6.36 -16.94
N ASP A 195 4.00 5.16 -16.71
CA ASP A 195 3.87 4.00 -17.60
C ASP A 195 3.04 2.88 -16.95
N PRO A 196 1.69 2.98 -16.97
CA PRO A 196 0.83 1.96 -16.39
C PRO A 196 1.03 0.61 -17.08
N GLN A 197 1.23 -0.43 -16.27
CA GLN A 197 1.28 -1.79 -16.79
C GLN A 197 -0.12 -2.27 -17.15
N VAL A 198 -0.37 -2.39 -18.45
CA VAL A 198 -1.56 -3.04 -18.99
C VAL A 198 -1.58 -4.52 -18.56
N LEU A 199 -2.76 -4.98 -18.14
CA LEU A 199 -2.99 -6.36 -17.73
C LEU A 199 -3.62 -7.16 -18.88
N ASN A 200 -3.21 -8.42 -19.06
CA ASN A 200 -3.77 -9.30 -20.10
C ASN A 200 -5.26 -9.66 -19.88
N ASN A 201 -5.81 -9.38 -18.69
CA ASN A 201 -7.23 -9.47 -18.37
C ASN A 201 -7.52 -8.36 -17.34
N PRO A 202 -7.83 -7.13 -17.79
CA PRO A 202 -7.88 -5.98 -16.90
C PRO A 202 -9.08 -5.99 -15.95
N SER A 203 -10.11 -6.80 -16.20
CA SER A 203 -11.31 -6.88 -15.32
C SER A 203 -11.21 -7.93 -14.22
N GLU A 204 -10.63 -9.10 -14.53
CA GLU A 204 -10.46 -10.16 -13.52
C GLU A 204 -9.06 -10.15 -12.89
N GLY A 205 -8.08 -9.64 -13.63
CA GLY A 205 -6.67 -9.72 -13.31
C GLY A 205 -6.11 -11.15 -13.41
N ARG A 206 -4.84 -11.27 -13.07
CA ARG A 206 -4.18 -12.53 -12.74
C ARG A 206 -3.40 -12.29 -11.46
N ARG A 207 -3.29 -13.30 -10.61
CA ARG A 207 -2.38 -13.24 -9.46
C ARG A 207 -0.95 -13.01 -9.95
N MET A 208 -0.40 -11.84 -9.65
CA MET A 208 0.97 -11.46 -9.97
C MET A 208 1.73 -11.28 -8.66
N ARG A 209 2.88 -11.95 -8.56
CA ARG A 209 3.70 -12.06 -7.34
C ARG A 209 3.97 -10.71 -6.66
N ASN A 210 4.14 -9.66 -7.44
CA ASN A 210 4.57 -8.34 -7.00
C ASN A 210 3.45 -7.29 -6.95
N TYR A 211 2.21 -7.71 -7.16
CA TYR A 211 1.06 -6.80 -7.14
C TYR A 211 0.31 -6.90 -5.81
N GLY A 212 0.19 -5.75 -5.16
CA GLY A 212 -0.71 -5.50 -4.04
C GLY A 212 -1.61 -4.31 -4.37
N PHE A 213 -1.94 -3.53 -3.35
CA PHE A 213 -2.82 -2.39 -3.49
C PHE A 213 -2.72 -1.50 -2.25
N ARG A 214 -3.27 -0.30 -2.39
CA ARG A 214 -3.42 0.70 -1.35
C ARG A 214 -4.81 1.30 -1.49
N LEU A 215 -5.42 1.66 -0.37
CA LEU A 215 -6.70 2.34 -0.37
C LEU A 215 -6.54 3.84 -0.17
N MET A 216 -7.49 4.56 -0.74
CA MET A 216 -7.82 5.92 -0.33
C MET A 216 -9.17 5.94 0.38
N TYR A 217 -9.43 7.00 1.13
CA TYR A 217 -10.69 7.27 1.80
C TYR A 217 -11.18 8.68 1.50
N ARG A 218 -12.43 8.79 1.04
CA ARG A 218 -13.17 10.04 0.91
C ARG A 218 -14.32 10.05 1.91
N GLY A 219 -14.30 11.02 2.82
CA GLY A 219 -15.48 11.32 3.65
C GLY A 219 -16.58 11.82 2.72
N ASN A 220 -17.80 11.29 2.88
CA ASN A 220 -18.99 11.93 2.31
C ASN A 220 -19.44 13.06 3.21
#